data_AF-A0AA50SPX4-F1
#
_entry.id   AF-A0AA50SPX4-F1
#
_cell.length_a   1.000
_cell.length_b   1.000
_cell.length_c   1.000
_cell.angle_alpha   90.00
_cell.angle_beta   90.00
_cell.angle_gamma   90.00
#
_symmetry.space_group_name_H-M   'P 1'
#
loop_
_entity.id
_entity.type
_entity.pdbx_description
1 polymer ?
#
loop_
_entity_poly.entity_id
_entity_poly.type
_entity_poly.pdbx_seq_one_letter_code
_entity_poly.pdbx_strand_id
1 'polypeptide(L)'
;PQLGTLGAGNHYAEIQVIDEIYDKFAAGKMGIERIGQVCVMIHSGSRGFGHQVATDALVQMEKAMKRDQIDVNDRQLACARINSVEGQDYLKAMAAAANFAWVNRSSMTFLTRQAFAKQFKMAPDDLDMHVIYDVSHNIAKVEEHVVDGKLKT
;
A
#
# COMPACT_ATOMS: atom_id res chain seq x y z
N PRO A 1 14.98 -10.29 -5.39
CA PRO A 1 15.80 -9.33 -6.19
C PRO A 1 15.24 -7.91 -6.33
N GLN A 2 13.94 -7.63 -6.10
CA GLN A 2 13.33 -6.30 -6.36
C GLN A 2 13.06 -5.44 -5.11
N LEU A 3 13.46 -5.88 -3.92
CA LEU A 3 13.23 -5.12 -2.68
C LEU A 3 14.05 -3.81 -2.68
N GLY A 4 13.46 -2.73 -2.18
CA GLY A 4 14.05 -1.39 -2.15
C GLY A 4 14.02 -0.66 -3.49
N THR A 5 13.13 -1.05 -4.42
CA THR A 5 13.05 -0.46 -5.77
C THR A 5 11.69 0.15 -6.05
N LEU A 6 11.66 1.20 -6.89
CA LEU A 6 10.44 1.85 -7.36
C LEU A 6 9.59 0.92 -8.21
N GLY A 7 10.17 0.47 -9.32
CA GLY A 7 9.44 -0.20 -10.39
C GLY A 7 9.16 0.67 -11.60
N ALA A 8 8.09 0.32 -12.30
CA ALA A 8 7.62 0.99 -13.52
C ALA A 8 6.11 1.23 -13.40
N GLY A 9 5.50 1.81 -14.45
CA GLY A 9 4.10 2.22 -14.42
C GLY A 9 3.93 3.55 -13.70
N ASN A 10 2.88 3.67 -12.89
CA ASN A 10 2.59 4.86 -12.09
C ASN A 10 3.39 4.93 -10.76
N HIS A 11 4.52 4.24 -10.66
CA HIS A 11 5.37 4.24 -9.47
C HIS A 11 6.42 5.35 -9.55
N TYR A 12 6.54 6.17 -8.50
CA TYR A 12 7.43 7.33 -8.46
C TYR A 12 7.90 7.64 -7.03
N ALA A 13 8.99 8.41 -6.93
CA ALA A 13 9.40 9.11 -5.73
C ALA A 13 9.56 10.58 -6.10
N GLU A 14 8.74 11.45 -5.52
CA GLU A 14 8.60 12.85 -5.95
C GLU A 14 8.91 13.79 -4.79
N ILE A 15 9.69 14.83 -5.06
CA ILE A 15 9.91 15.96 -4.15
C ILE A 15 8.84 17.00 -4.48
N GLN A 16 7.98 17.29 -3.53
CA GLN A 16 6.81 18.14 -3.68
C GLN A 16 6.90 19.35 -2.75
N VAL A 17 6.17 20.41 -3.08
CA VAL A 17 6.06 21.62 -2.26
C VAL A 17 4.60 21.86 -1.92
N ILE A 18 4.30 22.13 -0.65
CA ILE A 18 2.96 22.47 -0.20
C ILE A 18 2.58 23.84 -0.78
N ASP A 19 1.67 23.87 -1.74
CA ASP A 19 1.22 25.11 -2.40
C ASP A 19 0.02 25.76 -1.67
N GLU A 20 -0.86 24.95 -1.09
CA GLU A 20 -2.06 25.41 -0.39
C GLU A 20 -2.35 24.56 0.86
N ILE A 21 -2.94 25.18 1.90
CA ILE A 21 -3.38 24.50 3.13
C ILE A 21 -4.86 24.81 3.39
N TYR A 22 -5.71 23.80 3.23
CA TYR A 22 -7.17 23.92 3.38
C TYR A 22 -7.64 23.84 4.84
N ASP A 23 -7.07 22.92 5.62
CA ASP A 23 -7.36 22.75 7.05
C ASP A 23 -6.06 22.89 7.84
N LYS A 24 -5.88 24.07 8.46
CA LYS A 24 -4.68 24.39 9.24
C LYS A 24 -4.54 23.51 10.48
N PHE A 25 -5.64 23.09 11.10
CA PHE A 25 -5.60 22.28 12.31
C PHE A 25 -5.14 20.86 11.98
N ALA A 26 -5.76 20.22 10.98
CA ALA A 26 -5.37 18.89 10.55
C ALA A 26 -3.95 18.86 9.98
N ALA A 27 -3.59 19.82 9.12
CA ALA A 27 -2.24 19.94 8.56
C ALA A 27 -1.17 20.06 9.65
N GLY A 28 -1.39 20.92 10.65
CA GLY A 28 -0.47 21.06 11.78
C GLY A 28 -0.31 19.78 12.61
N LYS A 29 -1.39 18.99 12.77
CA LYS A 29 -1.30 17.67 13.42
C LYS A 29 -0.52 16.63 12.61
N MET A 30 -0.42 16.82 11.30
CA MET A 30 0.35 15.97 10.39
C MET A 30 1.80 16.45 10.18
N GLY A 31 2.23 17.53 10.85
CA GLY A 31 3.57 18.11 10.66
C GLY A 31 3.70 19.00 9.42
N ILE A 32 2.58 19.41 8.81
CA ILE A 32 2.54 20.35 7.68
C ILE A 32 2.20 21.74 8.23
N GLU A 33 3.21 22.59 8.38
CA GLU A 33 3.10 23.85 9.13
C GLU A 33 2.94 25.09 8.25
N ARG A 34 3.39 25.04 6.99
CA ARG A 34 3.42 26.23 6.11
C ARG A 34 3.37 25.89 4.63
N ILE A 35 2.85 26.84 3.84
CA ILE A 35 3.03 26.88 2.38
C ILE A 35 4.53 27.02 2.08
N GLY A 36 5.02 26.31 1.06
CA GLY A 36 6.43 26.22 0.71
C GLY A 36 7.19 25.09 1.43
N GLN A 37 6.57 24.37 2.36
CA GLN A 37 7.19 23.20 2.99
C GLN A 37 7.44 22.11 1.94
N VAL A 38 8.63 21.50 1.98
CA VAL A 38 9.01 20.42 1.07
C VAL A 38 8.61 19.08 1.68
N CYS A 39 7.98 18.23 0.88
CA CYS A 39 7.62 16.86 1.24
C CYS A 39 8.17 15.88 0.20
N VAL A 40 8.29 14.60 0.57
CA VAL A 40 8.62 13.54 -0.39
C VAL A 40 7.50 12.51 -0.40
N MET A 41 6.95 12.24 -1.58
CA MET A 41 5.93 11.21 -1.77
C MET A 41 6.55 9.98 -2.44
N ILE A 42 6.35 8.80 -1.86
CA ILE A 42 6.80 7.53 -2.42
C ILE A 42 5.58 6.69 -2.81
N HIS A 43 5.39 6.49 -4.11
CA HIS A 43 4.37 5.64 -4.68
C HIS A 43 5.00 4.34 -5.20
N SER A 44 4.87 3.26 -4.44
CA SER A 44 5.29 1.92 -4.84
C SER A 44 4.54 0.83 -4.06
N GLY A 45 4.62 -0.41 -4.55
CA GLY A 45 3.90 -1.57 -4.01
C GLY A 45 4.79 -2.80 -3.81
N SER A 46 4.17 -3.97 -3.88
CA SER A 46 4.77 -5.29 -3.62
C SER A 46 5.69 -5.80 -4.73
N ARG A 47 5.99 -4.97 -5.73
CA ARG A 47 6.75 -5.34 -6.93
C ARG A 47 6.17 -6.59 -7.62
N GLY A 48 7.00 -7.38 -8.31
CA GLY A 48 6.56 -8.61 -8.97
C GLY A 48 6.00 -9.66 -8.02
N PHE A 49 6.32 -9.59 -6.72
CA PHE A 49 5.87 -10.59 -5.74
C PHE A 49 4.34 -10.59 -5.60
N GLY A 50 3.72 -9.44 -5.31
CA GLY A 50 2.26 -9.38 -5.18
C GLY A 50 1.52 -9.62 -6.51
N HIS A 51 2.11 -9.22 -7.64
CA HIS A 51 1.56 -9.55 -8.97
C HIS A 51 1.48 -11.06 -9.18
N GLN A 52 2.54 -11.80 -8.80
CA GLN A 52 2.56 -13.25 -8.92
C GLN A 52 1.59 -13.90 -7.94
N VAL A 53 1.52 -13.43 -6.69
CA VAL A 53 0.52 -13.89 -5.69
C VAL A 53 -0.91 -13.77 -6.24
N ALA A 54 -1.26 -12.64 -6.87
CA ALA A 54 -2.57 -12.46 -7.48
C ALA A 54 -2.79 -13.43 -8.66
N THR A 55 -1.80 -13.57 -9.54
CA THR A 55 -1.86 -14.49 -10.69
C THR A 55 -2.10 -15.94 -10.25
N ASP A 56 -1.35 -16.40 -9.25
CA ASP A 56 -1.44 -17.76 -8.73
C ASP A 56 -2.79 -18.01 -8.05
N ALA A 57 -3.30 -17.02 -7.31
CA ALA A 57 -4.59 -17.11 -6.64
C ALA A 57 -5.76 -17.20 -7.63
N LEU A 58 -5.73 -16.44 -8.73
CA LEU A 58 -6.78 -16.49 -9.76
C LEU A 58 -6.94 -17.91 -10.33
N VAL A 59 -5.83 -18.63 -10.56
CA VAL A 59 -5.88 -20.02 -11.03
C VAL A 59 -6.54 -20.96 -10.02
N GLN A 60 -6.32 -20.75 -8.71
CA GLN A 60 -6.98 -21.54 -7.67
C GLN A 60 -8.47 -21.16 -7.52
N MET A 61 -8.80 -19.88 -7.62
CA MET A 61 -10.17 -19.39 -7.55
C MET A 61 -11.02 -19.94 -8.70
N GLU A 62 -10.50 -20.01 -9.93
CA GLU A 62 -11.22 -20.64 -11.05
C GLU A 62 -11.59 -22.11 -10.78
N LYS A 63 -10.74 -22.85 -10.04
CA LYS A 63 -11.05 -24.23 -9.62
C LYS A 63 -12.08 -24.26 -8.50
N ALA A 64 -11.95 -23.36 -7.52
CA ALA A 64 -12.89 -23.25 -6.40
C ALA A 64 -14.30 -22.90 -6.89
N MET A 65 -14.44 -21.99 -7.84
CA MET A 65 -15.74 -21.62 -8.43
C MET A 65 -16.43 -22.80 -9.09
N LYS A 66 -15.69 -23.62 -9.86
CA LYS A 66 -16.25 -24.82 -10.50
C LYS A 66 -16.71 -25.85 -9.47
N ARG A 67 -15.94 -26.05 -8.39
CA ARG A 67 -16.31 -26.95 -7.28
C ARG A 67 -17.56 -26.45 -6.54
N ASP A 68 -17.60 -25.15 -6.26
CA ASP A 68 -18.61 -24.53 -5.39
C ASP A 68 -19.83 -23.98 -6.17
N GLN A 69 -19.88 -24.21 -7.49
CA GLN A 69 -20.93 -23.75 -8.41
C GLN A 69 -21.18 -22.23 -8.29
N ILE A 70 -20.09 -21.46 -8.29
CA ILE A 70 -20.14 -19.99 -8.26
C ILE A 70 -20.10 -19.48 -9.70
N ASP A 71 -21.24 -18.99 -10.17
CA ASP A 71 -21.36 -18.34 -11.48
C ASP A 71 -21.22 -16.82 -11.34
N VAL A 72 -20.45 -16.22 -12.25
CA VAL A 72 -20.19 -14.78 -12.31
C VAL A 72 -20.42 -14.26 -13.72
N ASN A 73 -20.76 -12.98 -13.83
CA ASN A 73 -21.04 -12.35 -15.12
C ASN A 73 -19.79 -12.14 -15.98
N ASP A 74 -18.60 -12.14 -15.38
CA ASP A 74 -17.32 -11.97 -16.06
C ASP A 74 -16.27 -12.86 -15.42
N ARG A 75 -15.45 -13.54 -16.24
CA ARG A 75 -14.36 -14.40 -15.76
C ARG A 75 -13.34 -13.65 -14.88
N GLN A 76 -13.14 -12.36 -15.09
CA GLN A 76 -12.26 -11.50 -14.30
C GLN A 76 -12.76 -11.32 -12.85
N LEU A 77 -14.01 -11.69 -12.56
CA LEU A 77 -14.58 -11.73 -11.20
C LEU A 77 -14.32 -13.08 -10.49
N ALA A 78 -13.24 -13.77 -10.86
CA ALA A 78 -12.87 -15.03 -10.22
C ALA A 78 -12.72 -14.86 -8.70
N CYS A 79 -13.34 -15.75 -7.92
CA CYS A 79 -13.41 -15.63 -6.47
C CYS A 79 -13.45 -16.98 -5.76
N ALA A 80 -13.30 -16.96 -4.45
CA ALA A 80 -13.52 -18.11 -3.57
C ALA A 80 -14.28 -17.65 -2.31
N ARG A 81 -14.98 -18.57 -1.64
CA ARG A 81 -15.59 -18.26 -0.34
C ARG A 81 -14.49 -17.93 0.65
N ILE A 82 -14.67 -16.86 1.45
CA ILE A 82 -13.64 -16.36 2.38
C ILE A 82 -13.10 -17.47 3.31
N ASN A 83 -13.97 -18.36 3.78
CA ASN A 83 -13.61 -19.44 4.71
C ASN A 83 -13.17 -20.75 4.02
N SER A 84 -13.07 -20.79 2.69
CA SER A 84 -12.50 -21.95 1.99
C SER A 84 -10.97 -21.98 2.14
N VAL A 85 -10.36 -23.12 1.81
CA VAL A 85 -8.89 -23.25 1.78
C VAL A 85 -8.28 -22.20 0.84
N GLU A 86 -8.83 -22.04 -0.37
CA GLU A 86 -8.35 -21.08 -1.35
C GLU A 86 -8.51 -19.63 -0.89
N GLY A 87 -9.65 -19.30 -0.26
CA GLY A 87 -9.90 -17.96 0.28
C GLY A 87 -8.91 -17.59 1.39
N GLN A 88 -8.72 -18.50 2.35
CA GLN A 88 -7.77 -18.30 3.45
C GLN A 88 -6.32 -18.25 2.97
N ASP A 89 -5.94 -19.10 2.02
CA ASP A 89 -4.57 -19.11 1.49
C ASP A 89 -4.28 -17.84 0.69
N TYR A 90 -5.24 -17.35 -0.10
CA TYR A 90 -5.10 -16.06 -0.79
C TYR A 90 -4.96 -14.91 0.21
N LEU A 91 -5.79 -14.84 1.27
CA LEU A 91 -5.70 -13.78 2.27
C LEU A 91 -4.34 -13.75 2.97
N LYS A 92 -3.79 -14.93 3.32
CA LYS A 92 -2.43 -15.04 3.90
C LYS A 92 -1.36 -14.58 2.91
N ALA A 93 -1.46 -15.01 1.65
CA ALA A 93 -0.50 -14.64 0.61
C ALA A 93 -0.56 -13.14 0.27
N MET A 94 -1.75 -12.57 0.21
CA MET A 94 -1.98 -11.12 0.04
C MET A 94 -1.39 -10.35 1.21
N ALA A 95 -1.58 -10.80 2.46
CA ALA A 95 -0.98 -10.18 3.63
C ALA A 95 0.57 -10.21 3.55
N ALA A 96 1.16 -11.32 3.11
CA ALA A 96 2.60 -11.40 2.86
C ALA A 96 3.06 -10.41 1.78
N ALA A 97 2.30 -10.27 0.69
CA ALA A 97 2.58 -9.28 -0.36
C ALA A 97 2.46 -7.84 0.14
N ALA A 98 1.47 -7.53 0.98
CA ALA A 98 1.30 -6.23 1.62
C ALA A 98 2.49 -5.92 2.55
N ASN A 99 2.93 -6.90 3.36
CA ASN A 99 4.11 -6.76 4.20
C ASN A 99 5.38 -6.50 3.36
N PHE A 100 5.54 -7.21 2.25
CA PHE A 100 6.64 -6.95 1.32
C PHE A 100 6.58 -5.50 0.78
N ALA A 101 5.39 -5.00 0.43
CA ALA A 101 5.21 -3.62 -0.02
C ALA A 101 5.61 -2.59 1.04
N TRP A 102 5.23 -2.82 2.31
CA TRP A 102 5.63 -1.94 3.43
C TRP A 102 7.14 -1.95 3.68
N VAL A 103 7.78 -3.12 3.64
CA VAL A 103 9.25 -3.20 3.77
C VAL A 103 9.93 -2.52 2.58
N ASN A 104 9.36 -2.63 1.37
CA ASN A 104 9.85 -1.93 0.19
C ASN A 104 9.81 -0.41 0.39
N ARG A 105 8.66 0.15 0.80
CA ARG A 105 8.53 1.60 1.06
C ARG A 105 9.36 2.08 2.23
N SER A 106 9.50 1.28 3.29
CA SER A 106 10.40 1.57 4.42
C SER A 106 11.86 1.65 3.98
N SER A 107 12.30 0.69 3.16
CA SER A 107 13.65 0.68 2.58
C SER A 107 13.89 1.91 1.71
N MET A 108 12.91 2.27 0.88
CA MET A 108 12.99 3.48 0.06
C MET A 108 12.98 4.77 0.89
N THR A 109 12.21 4.82 1.99
CA THR A 109 12.23 5.94 2.93
C THR A 109 13.62 6.15 3.53
N PHE A 110 14.29 5.05 3.92
CA PHE A 110 15.68 5.11 4.36
C PHE A 110 16.60 5.64 3.26
N LEU A 111 16.49 5.14 2.03
CA LEU A 111 17.31 5.62 0.91
C LEU A 111 17.07 7.10 0.57
N THR A 112 15.82 7.56 0.63
CA THR A 112 15.45 8.97 0.48
C THR A 112 16.14 9.84 1.54
N ARG A 113 16.08 9.44 2.81
CA ARG A 113 16.76 10.14 3.90
C ARG A 113 18.27 10.22 3.68
N GLN A 114 18.89 9.11 3.25
CA GLN A 114 20.32 9.09 2.92
C GLN A 114 20.68 10.02 1.76
N ALA A 115 19.82 10.10 0.73
CA ALA A 115 20.04 11.00 -0.41
C ALA A 115 19.99 12.47 0.01
N PHE A 116 18.99 12.86 0.81
CA PHE A 116 18.85 14.21 1.35
C PHE A 116 20.00 14.56 2.29
N ALA A 117 20.34 13.67 3.23
CA ALA A 117 21.46 13.89 4.15
C ALA A 117 22.78 14.11 3.39
N LYS A 118 23.03 13.33 2.34
CA LYS A 118 24.22 13.49 1.48
C LYS A 118 24.23 14.84 0.75
N GLN A 119 23.07 15.29 0.27
CA GLN A 119 22.94 16.53 -0.51
C GLN A 119 23.07 17.77 0.38
N PHE A 120 22.37 17.80 1.52
CA PHE A 120 22.30 18.94 2.42
C PHE A 120 23.36 18.95 3.51
N LYS A 121 24.14 17.87 3.67
CA LYS A 121 25.18 17.73 4.70
C LYS A 121 24.63 17.86 6.13
N MET A 122 23.42 17.36 6.34
CA MET A 122 22.71 17.38 7.62
C MET A 122 22.17 15.99 7.93
N ALA A 123 21.97 15.65 9.20
CA ALA A 123 21.31 14.39 9.53
C ALA A 123 19.82 14.45 9.10
N PRO A 124 19.18 13.32 8.76
CA PRO A 124 17.75 13.29 8.45
C PRO A 124 16.86 13.87 9.57
N ASP A 125 17.28 13.75 10.83
CA ASP A 125 16.57 14.29 11.99
C ASP A 125 16.68 15.83 12.04
N ASP A 126 17.84 16.40 11.68
CA ASP A 126 18.01 17.86 11.57
C ASP A 126 17.20 18.46 10.41
N LEU A 127 16.90 17.63 9.40
CA LEU A 127 16.04 17.96 8.27
C LEU A 127 14.55 17.67 8.55
N ASP A 128 14.21 17.21 9.76
CA ASP A 128 12.88 16.82 10.21
C ASP A 128 12.17 15.85 9.23
N MET A 129 12.91 14.87 8.70
CA MET A 129 12.37 13.92 7.70
C MET A 129 11.56 12.78 8.34
N HIS A 130 10.46 13.10 9.02
CA HIS A 130 9.53 12.11 9.58
C HIS A 130 8.53 11.59 8.54
N VAL A 131 8.00 10.38 8.77
CA VAL A 131 6.93 9.82 7.92
C VAL A 131 5.60 10.38 8.43
N ILE A 132 4.89 11.12 7.59
CA ILE A 132 3.55 11.63 7.91
C ILE A 132 2.57 10.46 7.97
N TYR A 133 2.51 9.65 6.89
CA TYR A 133 1.65 8.49 6.81
C TYR A 133 2.09 7.53 5.70
N ASP A 134 1.71 6.26 5.81
CA ASP A 134 1.86 5.22 4.78
C ASP A 134 0.51 4.50 4.61
N VAL A 135 -0.04 4.53 3.39
CA VAL A 135 -1.36 3.96 3.09
C VAL A 135 -1.32 3.10 1.84
N SER A 136 -2.06 1.98 1.88
CA SER A 136 -2.26 1.09 0.74
C SER A 136 -3.55 1.43 0.01
N HIS A 137 -3.51 1.47 -1.33
CA HIS A 137 -4.69 1.66 -2.17
C HIS A 137 -5.15 0.37 -2.90
N ASN A 138 -4.37 -0.72 -2.83
CA ASN A 138 -4.72 -2.04 -3.34
C ASN A 138 -4.59 -3.06 -2.21
N ILE A 139 -5.67 -3.27 -1.46
CA ILE A 139 -5.70 -4.22 -0.34
C ILE A 139 -7.14 -4.63 -0.01
N ALA A 140 -7.32 -5.84 0.49
CA ALA A 140 -8.54 -6.23 1.19
C ALA A 140 -8.23 -6.35 2.69
N LYS A 141 -9.16 -5.87 3.52
CA LYS A 141 -9.03 -5.88 4.98
C LYS A 141 -10.33 -6.40 5.59
N VAL A 142 -10.19 -7.12 6.69
CA VAL A 142 -11.31 -7.44 7.57
C VAL A 142 -11.50 -6.25 8.49
N GLU A 143 -12.67 -5.63 8.44
CA GLU A 143 -12.98 -4.40 9.16
C GLU A 143 -14.38 -4.51 9.78
N GLU A 144 -14.62 -3.82 10.88
CA GLU A 144 -15.94 -3.76 11.48
C GLU A 144 -16.72 -2.56 10.93
N HIS A 145 -17.95 -2.81 10.47
CA HIS A 145 -18.83 -1.80 9.92
C HIS A 145 -20.24 -1.90 10.52
N VAL A 146 -20.92 -0.76 10.66
CA VAL A 146 -22.32 -0.72 11.09
C VAL A 146 -23.21 -0.92 9.86
N VAL A 147 -23.98 -2.00 9.86
CA VAL A 147 -24.96 -2.34 8.82
C VAL A 147 -26.32 -2.52 9.49
N ASP A 148 -27.31 -1.74 9.06
CA ASP A 148 -28.66 -1.71 9.65
C ASP A 148 -28.65 -1.46 11.17
N GLY A 149 -27.78 -0.54 11.62
CA GLY A 149 -27.64 -0.17 13.03
C GLY A 149 -26.93 -1.23 13.90
N LYS A 150 -26.41 -2.31 13.32
CA LYS A 150 -25.67 -3.36 14.02
C LYS A 150 -24.23 -3.44 13.53
N LEU A 151 -23.28 -3.54 14.45
CA LEU A 151 -21.88 -3.79 14.11
C LEU A 151 -21.74 -5.19 13.51
N LYS A 152 -21.04 -5.29 12.39
CA LYS A 152 -20.73 -6.53 11.66
C LYS A 152 -19.26 -6.53 11.25
N THR A 153 -18.73 -7.73 11.01
CA THR A 153 -17.41 -7.98 10.45
C THR A 153 -17.57 -8.66 9.09
#